data_AF-A0A7Y5UZW4-F1
#
_entry.id   AF-A0A7Y5UZW4-F1
#
_cell.length_a   1.000
_cell.length_b   1.000
_cell.length_c   1.000
_cell.angle_alpha   90.00
_cell.angle_beta   90.00
_cell.angle_gamma   90.00
#
_symmetry.space_group_name_H-M   'P 1'
#
loop_
_entity.id
_entity.type
_entity.pdbx_description
1 polymer ?
#
loop_
_entity_poly.entity_id
_entity_poly.type
_entity_poly.pdbx_seq_one_letter_code
_entity_poly.pdbx_strand_id
1 'polypeptide(L)'
;MKTAKIQRMDDQERLPEPEETGAPELLPVPDSDPSAPEASFAPAAADDDSEWDLPIPRAVIPDEAWMPSDGADVDAALAAVASLSMVSDREADDLARDEQETAPERQERAASGRRIASPNGITLKRGSLASAIPALLLIVIGGGWTFVNTTGGQIDPLLAPGAALAFFTFILFLGWLSFGRWSRGLLFLAVLIAATVGLAALTLRVPGLDLASAYPLLLAAPGLAVLTAALLGRPANTRLLILAVLLIAAAAVGIAFNAGMIPFDLSGILPYLAPVTGGVLVVLWLLGAVSRRRA
;
A
#
# COMPACT_ATOMS: atom_id res chain seq x y z
N MET A 1 -24.80 22.46 61.50
CA MET A 1 -25.71 21.67 60.65
C MET A 1 -26.66 22.63 59.94
N LYS A 2 -26.44 22.90 58.65
CA LYS A 2 -27.29 23.76 57.81
C LYS A 2 -27.97 22.87 56.77
N THR A 3 -29.29 22.78 56.86
CA THR A 3 -30.16 22.02 55.96
C THR A 3 -30.29 22.76 54.63
N ALA A 4 -29.77 22.17 53.56
CA ALA A 4 -29.92 22.69 52.20
C ALA A 4 -31.30 22.28 51.65
N LYS A 5 -32.06 23.29 51.24
CA LYS A 5 -33.41 23.21 50.68
C LYS A 5 -33.30 22.81 49.21
N ILE A 6 -33.77 21.61 48.88
CA ILE A 6 -33.86 21.12 47.50
C ILE A 6 -35.07 21.80 46.86
N GLN A 7 -34.80 22.71 45.92
CA GLN A 7 -35.80 23.39 45.12
C GLN A 7 -36.03 22.56 43.85
N ARG A 8 -37.19 21.90 43.76
CA ARG A 8 -37.67 21.26 42.52
C ARG A 8 -37.89 22.35 41.47
N MET A 9 -37.18 22.21 40.36
CA MET A 9 -37.41 22.99 39.14
C MET A 9 -38.27 22.11 38.23
N ASP A 10 -39.58 22.34 38.28
CA ASP A 10 -40.56 21.78 37.35
C ASP A 10 -40.63 22.70 36.12
N ASP A 11 -39.59 22.68 35.29
CA ASP A 11 -39.61 23.32 33.98
C ASP A 11 -39.89 22.24 32.92
N GLN A 12 -41.19 22.01 32.70
CA GLN A 12 -41.68 21.37 31.48
C GLN A 12 -41.35 22.27 30.29
N GLU A 13 -40.19 22.03 29.68
CA GLU A 13 -39.88 22.53 28.34
C GLU A 13 -40.90 21.96 27.36
N ARG A 14 -41.84 22.84 27.03
CA ARG A 14 -42.85 22.72 26.00
C ARG A 14 -42.13 22.50 24.66
N LEU A 15 -42.20 21.28 24.14
CA LEU A 15 -41.72 20.98 22.79
C LEU A 15 -42.51 21.85 21.79
N PRO A 16 -41.84 22.54 20.84
CA PRO A 16 -42.51 23.26 19.77
C PRO A 16 -43.26 22.25 18.88
N GLU A 17 -44.54 22.53 18.63
CA GLU A 17 -45.34 21.76 17.68
C GLU A 17 -44.71 21.86 16.28
N PRO A 18 -44.64 20.74 15.52
CA PRO A 18 -44.09 20.76 14.17
C PRO A 18 -45.01 21.61 13.28
N GLU A 19 -44.45 22.69 12.71
CA GLU A 19 -45.10 23.46 11.66
C GLU A 19 -45.45 22.53 10.50
N GLU A 20 -46.74 22.47 10.19
CA GLU A 20 -47.34 21.75 9.07
C GLU A 20 -46.73 22.30 7.77
N THR A 21 -45.62 21.69 7.35
CA THR A 21 -44.91 22.08 6.14
C THR A 21 -45.76 21.66 4.96
N GLY A 22 -46.28 22.65 4.24
CA GLY A 22 -47.18 22.48 3.10
C GLY A 22 -46.70 21.40 2.14
N ALA A 23 -47.64 20.56 1.71
CA ALA A 23 -47.41 19.53 0.70
C ALA A 23 -46.68 20.15 -0.52
N PRO A 24 -45.61 19.51 -1.02
CA PRO A 24 -44.88 20.02 -2.16
C PRO A 24 -45.83 20.09 -3.37
N GLU A 25 -46.00 21.31 -3.88
CA GLU A 25 -46.68 21.59 -5.13
C GLU A 25 -45.99 20.77 -6.24
N LEU A 26 -46.72 19.76 -6.74
CA LEU A 26 -46.26 18.89 -7.81
C LEU A 26 -46.03 19.74 -9.06
N LEU A 27 -44.76 20.01 -9.36
CA LEU A 27 -44.38 20.62 -10.62
C LEU A 27 -44.90 19.74 -11.79
N PRO A 28 -45.49 20.35 -12.83
CA PRO A 28 -45.96 19.61 -14.00
C PRO A 28 -44.79 18.88 -14.65
N VAL A 29 -44.93 17.56 -14.78
CA VAL A 29 -44.02 16.70 -15.53
C VAL A 29 -43.99 17.22 -16.98
N PRO A 30 -42.82 17.62 -17.52
CA PRO A 30 -42.75 18.01 -18.92
C PRO A 30 -43.11 16.82 -19.80
N ASP A 31 -44.13 17.00 -20.63
CA ASP A 31 -44.56 16.03 -21.63
C ASP A 31 -43.34 15.57 -22.44
N SER A 32 -43.05 14.28 -22.34
CA SER A 32 -41.95 13.64 -23.04
C SER A 32 -42.31 13.60 -24.52
N ASP A 33 -41.76 14.54 -25.29
CA ASP A 33 -41.90 14.57 -26.75
C ASP A 33 -41.36 13.25 -27.36
N PRO A 34 -42.21 12.38 -27.92
CA PRO A 34 -41.79 11.10 -28.49
C PRO A 34 -41.10 11.25 -29.86
N SER A 35 -40.73 12.47 -30.27
CA SER A 35 -40.14 12.76 -31.58
C SER A 35 -38.61 12.91 -31.57
N ALA A 36 -37.94 12.62 -30.45
CA ALA A 36 -36.48 12.64 -30.40
C ALA A 36 -35.91 11.49 -31.27
N PRO A 37 -35.08 11.78 -32.28
CA PRO A 37 -34.56 10.78 -33.20
C PRO A 37 -33.71 9.76 -32.44
N GLU A 38 -34.07 8.48 -32.59
CA GLU A 38 -33.28 7.33 -32.13
C GLU A 38 -31.85 7.46 -32.68
N ALA A 39 -30.90 7.79 -31.81
CA ALA A 39 -29.48 7.70 -32.13
C ALA A 39 -29.17 6.23 -32.38
N SER A 40 -29.08 5.85 -33.66
CA SER A 40 -28.69 4.51 -34.06
C SER A 40 -27.24 4.28 -33.63
N PHE A 41 -27.07 3.54 -32.55
CA PHE A 41 -25.77 2.98 -32.17
C PHE A 41 -25.43 1.88 -33.18
N ALA A 42 -24.76 2.28 -34.26
CA ALA A 42 -24.07 1.33 -35.12
C ALA A 42 -23.04 0.55 -34.26
N PRO A 43 -23.02 -0.79 -34.31
CA PRO A 43 -21.98 -1.55 -33.64
C PRO A 43 -20.64 -1.24 -34.32
N ALA A 44 -19.74 -0.60 -33.58
CA ALA A 44 -18.36 -0.46 -33.99
C ALA A 44 -17.76 -1.86 -34.13
N ALA A 45 -17.49 -2.26 -35.37
CA ALA A 45 -16.73 -3.46 -35.69
C ALA A 45 -15.38 -3.37 -34.97
N ALA A 46 -15.16 -4.28 -34.02
CA ALA A 46 -13.89 -4.46 -33.35
C ALA A 46 -12.99 -5.32 -34.24
N ASP A 47 -12.34 -4.69 -35.21
CA ASP A 47 -11.12 -5.18 -35.84
C ASP A 47 -9.96 -4.67 -34.96
N ASP A 48 -9.51 -5.50 -34.01
CA ASP A 48 -8.30 -5.28 -33.22
C ASP A 48 -7.38 -6.51 -33.33
N ASP A 49 -6.97 -6.75 -34.57
CA ASP A 49 -5.82 -7.51 -35.02
C ASP A 49 -4.57 -6.62 -34.97
N SER A 50 -4.31 -6.04 -33.79
CA SER A 50 -3.01 -5.43 -33.46
C SER A 50 -1.93 -6.52 -33.31
N GLU A 51 -1.57 -7.07 -34.46
CA GLU A 51 -0.33 -7.76 -34.75
C GLU A 51 0.80 -6.79 -34.40
N TRP A 52 1.50 -7.10 -33.29
CA TRP A 52 2.66 -6.35 -32.84
C TRP A 52 3.79 -6.53 -33.85
N ASP A 53 3.79 -5.69 -34.88
CA ASP A 53 4.84 -5.57 -35.87
C ASP A 53 6.03 -4.84 -35.20
N LEU A 54 6.73 -5.56 -34.34
CA LEU A 54 7.98 -5.12 -33.76
C LEU A 54 9.00 -5.02 -34.90
N PRO A 55 9.68 -3.88 -35.09
CA PRO A 55 10.69 -3.75 -36.12
C PRO A 55 11.83 -4.72 -35.80
N ILE A 56 11.86 -5.85 -36.51
CA ILE A 56 13.01 -6.74 -36.54
C ILE A 56 14.16 -5.88 -37.08
N PRO A 57 15.25 -5.65 -36.31
CA PRO A 57 16.39 -4.93 -36.82
C PRO A 57 16.95 -5.71 -38.00
N ARG A 58 16.68 -5.24 -39.23
CA ARG A 58 17.38 -5.72 -40.41
C ARG A 58 18.85 -5.40 -40.21
N ALA A 59 19.66 -6.43 -40.00
CA ALA A 59 21.09 -6.31 -40.09
C ALA A 59 21.42 -5.70 -41.46
N VAL A 60 21.91 -4.46 -41.45
CA VAL A 60 22.50 -3.82 -42.62
C VAL A 60 23.78 -4.60 -42.89
N ILE A 61 23.71 -5.57 -43.79
CA ILE A 61 24.90 -6.20 -44.35
C ILE A 61 25.52 -5.14 -45.26
N PRO A 62 26.76 -4.68 -45.00
CA PRO A 62 27.40 -3.72 -45.88
C PRO A 62 27.61 -4.35 -47.26
N ASP A 63 27.09 -3.68 -48.30
CA ASP A 63 27.29 -3.99 -49.72
C ASP A 63 28.74 -3.67 -50.16
N GLU A 64 29.73 -4.21 -49.46
CA GLU A 64 31.13 -4.06 -49.83
C GLU A 64 31.61 -5.31 -50.58
N ALA A 65 31.67 -5.13 -51.91
CA ALA A 65 32.70 -5.66 -52.79
C ALA A 65 32.98 -7.18 -52.72
N TRP A 66 32.09 -7.95 -53.34
CA TRP A 66 32.40 -9.30 -53.79
C TRP A 66 33.33 -9.22 -55.02
N MET A 67 34.65 -9.10 -54.78
CA MET A 67 35.64 -9.44 -55.80
C MET A 67 35.83 -10.96 -55.82
N PRO A 68 35.69 -11.63 -56.97
CA PRO A 68 36.10 -13.03 -57.09
C PRO A 68 37.63 -13.05 -57.24
N SER A 69 38.34 -13.17 -56.12
CA SER A 69 39.74 -13.60 -56.17
C SER A 69 39.75 -15.12 -56.33
N ASP A 70 40.40 -15.57 -57.41
CA ASP A 70 40.61 -16.95 -57.82
C ASP A 70 40.88 -17.93 -56.66
N GLY A 71 40.20 -19.07 -56.71
CA GLY A 71 40.69 -20.32 -56.13
C GLY A 71 40.75 -20.43 -54.62
N ALA A 72 39.90 -19.71 -53.87
CA ALA A 72 39.78 -19.88 -52.42
C ALA A 72 39.20 -21.26 -52.07
N ASP A 73 40.11 -22.17 -51.74
CA ASP A 73 39.99 -23.51 -51.16
C ASP A 73 38.61 -23.88 -50.59
N VAL A 74 37.74 -24.39 -51.47
CA VAL A 74 36.48 -25.05 -51.10
C VAL A 74 36.75 -26.23 -50.15
N ASP A 75 37.88 -26.92 -50.33
CA ASP A 75 38.31 -28.01 -49.45
C ASP A 75 38.76 -27.51 -48.06
N ALA A 76 39.35 -26.32 -47.96
CA ALA A 76 39.69 -25.72 -46.66
C ALA A 76 38.45 -25.21 -45.93
N ALA A 77 37.46 -24.67 -46.65
CA ALA A 77 36.17 -24.29 -46.08
C ALA A 77 35.37 -25.51 -45.58
N LEU A 78 35.36 -26.61 -46.34
CA LEU A 78 34.77 -27.89 -45.91
C LEU A 78 35.53 -28.52 -44.74
N ALA A 79 36.87 -28.44 -44.72
CA ALA A 79 37.67 -28.88 -43.59
C ALA A 79 37.44 -28.01 -42.34
N ALA A 80 37.23 -26.70 -42.49
CA ALA A 80 36.89 -25.81 -41.39
C ALA A 80 35.51 -26.13 -40.81
N VAL A 81 34.50 -26.39 -41.65
CA VAL A 81 33.14 -26.79 -41.21
C VAL A 81 33.16 -28.17 -40.55
N ALA A 82 33.93 -29.13 -41.07
CA ALA A 82 34.12 -30.44 -40.44
C ALA A 82 34.90 -30.36 -39.12
N SER A 83 35.87 -29.43 -39.01
CA SER A 83 36.57 -29.18 -37.74
C SER A 83 35.68 -28.51 -36.70
N LEU A 84 34.73 -27.66 -37.14
CA LEU A 84 33.77 -26.99 -36.26
C LEU A 84 32.79 -27.99 -35.62
N SER A 85 32.37 -29.04 -36.35
CA SER A 85 31.53 -30.10 -35.76
C SER A 85 32.28 -30.96 -34.74
N MET A 86 33.60 -31.19 -34.94
CA MET A 86 34.41 -31.90 -33.94
C MET A 86 34.75 -31.04 -32.71
N VAL A 87 34.76 -29.71 -32.84
CA VAL A 87 34.93 -28.80 -31.70
C VAL A 87 33.63 -28.68 -30.91
N SER A 88 32.46 -28.65 -31.57
CA SER A 88 31.17 -28.61 -30.86
C SER A 88 30.91 -29.86 -30.01
N ASP A 89 31.32 -31.04 -30.50
CA ASP A 89 31.15 -32.29 -29.74
C ASP A 89 32.10 -32.37 -28.54
N ARG A 90 33.33 -31.84 -28.66
CA ARG A 90 34.28 -31.78 -27.52
C ARG A 90 33.89 -30.73 -26.48
N GLU A 91 33.44 -29.56 -26.90
CA GLU A 91 32.95 -28.53 -25.96
C GLU A 91 31.68 -28.98 -25.25
N ALA A 92 30.80 -29.74 -25.92
CA ALA A 92 29.63 -30.33 -25.28
C ALA A 92 30.00 -31.39 -24.22
N ASP A 93 30.99 -32.23 -24.50
CA ASP A 93 31.49 -33.23 -23.54
C ASP A 93 32.24 -32.59 -22.36
N ASP A 94 33.01 -31.52 -22.61
CA ASP A 94 33.71 -30.78 -21.57
C ASP A 94 32.73 -29.98 -20.68
N LEU A 95 31.69 -29.38 -21.25
CA LEU A 95 30.60 -28.74 -20.49
C LEU A 95 29.80 -29.76 -19.66
N ALA A 96 29.56 -30.96 -20.20
CA ALA A 96 28.87 -32.02 -19.48
C ALA A 96 29.72 -32.55 -18.30
N ARG A 97 31.05 -32.62 -18.46
CA ARG A 97 31.98 -32.95 -17.37
C ARG A 97 32.04 -31.86 -16.32
N ASP A 98 32.15 -30.59 -16.71
CA ASP A 98 32.16 -29.46 -15.79
C ASP A 98 30.83 -29.35 -15.02
N GLU A 99 29.69 -29.64 -15.64
CA GLU A 99 28.41 -29.73 -14.94
C GLU A 99 28.36 -30.91 -13.98
N GLN A 100 28.91 -32.08 -14.33
CA GLN A 100 28.95 -33.24 -13.42
C GLN A 100 29.89 -33.05 -12.24
N GLU A 101 31.05 -32.41 -12.42
CA GLU A 101 31.98 -32.11 -11.31
C GLU A 101 31.49 -30.96 -10.43
N THR A 102 30.82 -29.96 -11.00
CA THR A 102 30.29 -28.83 -10.20
C THR A 102 28.90 -29.08 -9.63
N ALA A 103 28.14 -30.07 -10.12
CA ALA A 103 26.85 -30.47 -9.56
C ALA A 103 26.89 -30.84 -8.06
N PRO A 104 27.82 -31.68 -7.57
CA PRO A 104 27.90 -32.03 -6.15
C PRO A 104 28.31 -30.82 -5.28
N GLU A 105 29.25 -29.98 -5.73
CA GLU A 105 29.60 -28.75 -5.01
C GLU A 105 28.44 -27.74 -4.98
N ARG A 106 27.68 -27.62 -6.06
CA ARG A 106 26.47 -26.78 -6.11
C ARG A 106 25.38 -27.34 -5.19
N GLN A 107 25.23 -28.67 -5.11
CA GLN A 107 24.28 -29.30 -4.18
C GLN A 107 24.71 -29.12 -2.72
N GLU A 108 25.99 -29.28 -2.38
CA GLU A 108 26.50 -29.04 -1.03
C GLU A 108 26.47 -27.56 -0.63
N ARG A 109 26.78 -26.63 -1.54
CA ARG A 109 26.56 -25.18 -1.31
C ARG A 109 25.08 -24.84 -1.18
N ALA A 110 24.20 -25.53 -1.91
CA ALA A 110 22.76 -25.34 -1.81
C ALA A 110 22.12 -26.05 -0.61
N ALA A 111 22.83 -26.99 0.03
CA ALA A 111 22.43 -27.68 1.26
C ALA A 111 23.01 -27.00 2.52
N SER A 112 24.23 -26.46 2.44
CA SER A 112 24.89 -25.70 3.53
C SER A 112 24.49 -24.22 3.54
N GLY A 113 24.13 -23.67 2.38
CA GLY A 113 23.53 -22.35 2.26
C GLY A 113 22.17 -22.38 2.93
N ARG A 114 22.08 -21.78 4.12
CA ARG A 114 20.83 -21.39 4.78
C ARG A 114 20.00 -20.63 3.75
N ARG A 115 19.21 -21.34 2.95
CA ARG A 115 18.42 -20.78 1.85
C ARG A 115 17.49 -19.78 2.49
N ILE A 116 17.85 -18.51 2.41
CA ILE A 116 16.93 -17.43 2.71
C ILE A 116 15.83 -17.66 1.69
N ALA A 117 14.67 -18.14 2.14
CA ALA A 117 13.54 -18.42 1.28
C ALA A 117 13.21 -17.11 0.56
N SER A 118 13.71 -16.98 -0.67
CA SER A 118 13.40 -15.84 -1.50
C SER A 118 11.91 -15.94 -1.79
N PRO A 119 11.14 -14.86 -1.60
CA PRO A 119 9.72 -14.88 -1.95
C PRO A 119 9.62 -15.33 -3.41
N ASN A 120 8.85 -16.40 -3.65
CA ASN A 120 8.61 -16.89 -5.01
C ASN A 120 8.14 -15.69 -5.84
N GLY A 121 8.90 -15.33 -6.87
CA GLY A 121 8.51 -14.27 -7.80
C GLY A 121 7.09 -14.56 -8.26
N ILE A 122 6.19 -13.59 -8.08
CA ILE A 122 4.80 -13.77 -8.45
C ILE A 122 4.76 -13.92 -9.97
N THR A 123 4.54 -15.15 -10.44
CA THR A 123 4.16 -15.37 -11.82
C THR A 123 2.69 -15.02 -11.93
N LEU A 124 2.40 -13.84 -12.47
CA LEU A 124 1.04 -13.39 -12.74
C LEU A 124 0.42 -14.34 -13.76
N LYS A 125 -0.38 -15.31 -13.30
CA LYS A 125 -1.22 -16.09 -14.19
C LYS A 125 -2.29 -15.16 -14.78
N ARG A 126 -2.36 -15.10 -16.11
CA ARG A 126 -3.44 -14.41 -16.84
C ARG A 126 -4.78 -14.95 -16.31
N GLY A 127 -5.65 -14.07 -15.81
CA GLY A 127 -6.92 -14.44 -15.18
C GLY A 127 -6.90 -14.63 -13.66
N SER A 128 -5.81 -14.31 -12.96
CA SER A 128 -5.82 -14.34 -11.49
C SER A 128 -6.73 -13.23 -10.93
N LEU A 129 -7.52 -13.56 -9.90
CA LEU A 129 -8.36 -12.60 -9.17
C LEU A 129 -7.58 -11.37 -8.67
N ALA A 130 -6.26 -11.47 -8.51
CA ALA A 130 -5.39 -10.37 -8.09
C ALA A 130 -5.41 -9.17 -9.07
N SER A 131 -5.69 -9.38 -10.36
CA SER A 131 -5.83 -8.26 -11.32
C SER A 131 -7.23 -7.66 -11.37
N ALA A 132 -8.25 -8.40 -10.92
CA ALA A 132 -9.64 -7.93 -10.96
C ALA A 132 -9.92 -6.90 -9.85
N ILE A 133 -9.28 -7.05 -8.70
CA ILE A 133 -9.57 -6.18 -7.55
C ILE A 133 -9.14 -4.72 -7.78
N PRO A 134 -7.94 -4.40 -8.29
CA PRO A 134 -7.56 -3.03 -8.61
C PRO A 134 -8.49 -2.38 -9.65
N ALA A 135 -8.96 -3.15 -10.63
CA ALA A 135 -9.88 -2.67 -11.66
C ALA A 135 -11.26 -2.33 -11.06
N LEU A 136 -11.85 -3.24 -10.27
CA LEU A 136 -13.12 -3.00 -9.57
C LEU A 136 -13.04 -1.79 -8.64
N LEU A 137 -11.91 -1.63 -7.96
CA LEU A 137 -11.58 -0.44 -7.16
C LEU A 137 -11.65 0.84 -7.97
N LEU A 138 -10.98 0.85 -9.11
CA LEU A 138 -10.91 2.02 -9.98
C LEU A 138 -12.31 2.40 -10.48
N ILE A 139 -13.15 1.40 -10.77
CA ILE A 139 -14.54 1.59 -11.18
C ILE A 139 -15.37 2.19 -10.04
N VAL A 140 -15.30 1.64 -8.83
CA VAL A 140 -16.08 2.15 -7.68
C VAL A 140 -15.65 3.57 -7.33
N ILE A 141 -14.34 3.86 -7.36
CA ILE A 141 -13.81 5.19 -7.05
C ILE A 141 -14.12 6.18 -8.17
N GLY A 142 -13.88 5.82 -9.43
CA GLY A 142 -14.19 6.67 -10.58
C GLY A 142 -15.69 6.94 -10.71
N GLY A 143 -16.52 5.93 -10.47
CA GLY A 143 -17.97 6.04 -10.43
C GLY A 143 -18.46 6.92 -9.28
N GLY A 144 -17.94 6.70 -8.07
CA GLY A 144 -18.25 7.53 -6.91
C GLY A 144 -17.82 8.99 -7.08
N TRP A 145 -16.64 9.22 -7.65
CA TRP A 145 -16.14 10.56 -7.96
C TRP A 145 -17.03 11.27 -8.98
N THR A 146 -17.37 10.58 -10.06
CA THR A 146 -18.29 11.08 -11.08
C THR A 146 -19.64 11.44 -10.46
N PHE A 147 -20.19 10.56 -9.61
CA PHE A 147 -21.46 10.78 -8.93
C PHE A 147 -21.43 12.06 -8.08
N VAL A 148 -20.42 12.24 -7.23
CA VAL A 148 -20.25 13.44 -6.39
C VAL A 148 -20.14 14.70 -7.23
N ASN A 149 -19.44 14.64 -8.36
CA ASN A 149 -19.26 15.79 -9.25
C ASN A 149 -20.56 16.16 -10.00
N THR A 150 -21.36 15.16 -10.38
CA THR A 150 -22.62 15.37 -11.11
C THR A 150 -23.78 15.87 -10.24
N THR A 151 -23.75 15.66 -8.92
CA THR A 151 -24.83 16.07 -8.02
C THR A 151 -24.83 17.57 -7.69
N GLY A 152 -23.86 18.35 -8.20
CA GLY A 152 -23.81 19.80 -8.03
C GLY A 152 -23.55 20.28 -6.60
N GLY A 153 -23.16 19.38 -5.69
CA GLY A 153 -22.79 19.73 -4.33
C GLY A 153 -21.49 20.53 -4.30
N GLN A 154 -21.36 21.46 -3.34
CA GLN A 154 -20.07 22.09 -3.06
C GLN A 154 -19.06 21.00 -2.66
N ILE A 155 -18.04 20.81 -3.49
CA ILE A 155 -16.98 19.82 -3.23
C ILE A 155 -16.09 20.37 -2.13
N ASP A 156 -16.08 19.68 -0.99
CA ASP A 156 -15.11 19.94 0.07
C ASP A 156 -13.70 19.72 -0.51
N PRO A 157 -12.80 20.74 -0.51
CA PRO A 157 -11.44 20.59 -1.03
C PRO A 157 -10.65 19.46 -0.34
N LEU A 158 -11.07 19.02 0.84
CA LEU A 158 -10.45 17.92 1.58
C LEU A 158 -10.90 16.53 1.09
N LEU A 159 -11.98 16.41 0.32
CA LEU A 159 -12.45 15.14 -0.23
C LEU A 159 -11.43 14.53 -1.21
N ALA A 160 -10.81 15.35 -2.05
CA ALA A 160 -9.83 14.89 -3.04
C ALA A 160 -8.60 14.22 -2.43
N PRO A 161 -7.82 14.89 -1.54
CA PRO A 161 -6.67 14.27 -0.91
C PRO A 161 -7.08 13.12 0.02
N GLY A 162 -8.23 13.22 0.70
CA GLY A 162 -8.75 12.15 1.56
C GLY A 162 -9.07 10.87 0.77
N ALA A 163 -9.72 11.00 -0.38
CA ALA A 163 -10.01 9.89 -1.28
C ALA A 163 -8.72 9.27 -1.85
N ALA A 164 -7.75 10.10 -2.26
CA ALA A 164 -6.46 9.62 -2.75
C ALA A 164 -5.68 8.82 -1.68
N LEU A 165 -5.67 9.32 -0.44
CA LEU A 165 -5.03 8.63 0.70
C LEU A 165 -5.76 7.34 1.06
N ALA A 166 -7.10 7.33 1.07
CA ALA A 166 -7.89 6.13 1.29
C ALA A 166 -7.63 5.07 0.21
N PHE A 167 -7.58 5.49 -1.06
CA PHE A 167 -7.25 4.62 -2.18
C PHE A 167 -5.86 4.01 -2.05
N PHE A 168 -4.85 4.85 -1.77
CA PHE A 168 -3.47 4.41 -1.58
C PHE A 168 -3.36 3.42 -0.41
N THR A 169 -3.99 3.74 0.72
CA THR A 169 -4.07 2.86 1.90
C THR A 169 -4.67 1.51 1.56
N PHE A 170 -5.75 1.53 0.77
CA PHE A 170 -6.44 0.32 0.38
C PHE A 170 -5.61 -0.54 -0.60
N ILE A 171 -4.89 0.08 -1.56
CA ILE A 171 -3.91 -0.63 -2.41
C ILE A 171 -2.84 -1.32 -1.57
N LEU A 172 -2.28 -0.64 -0.56
CA LEU A 172 -1.27 -1.24 0.31
C LEU A 172 -1.82 -2.44 1.08
N PHE A 173 -3.06 -2.34 1.57
CA PHE A 173 -3.76 -3.43 2.24
C PHE A 173 -4.01 -4.63 1.31
N LEU A 174 -4.43 -4.36 0.07
CA LEU A 174 -4.59 -5.38 -0.98
C LEU A 174 -3.28 -6.03 -1.41
N GLY A 175 -2.21 -5.24 -1.49
CA GLY A 175 -0.86 -5.74 -1.66
C GLY A 175 -0.52 -6.68 -0.52
N TRP A 176 -0.78 -6.28 0.72
CA TRP A 176 -0.57 -7.16 1.87
C TRP A 176 -1.35 -8.47 1.77
N LEU A 177 -2.63 -8.44 1.39
CA LEU A 177 -3.43 -9.65 1.15
C LEU A 177 -2.84 -10.55 0.05
N SER A 178 -2.29 -9.96 -1.01
CA SER A 178 -1.75 -10.68 -2.17
C SER A 178 -0.38 -11.31 -1.90
N PHE A 179 0.54 -10.56 -1.27
CA PHE A 179 1.88 -11.03 -0.90
C PHE A 179 1.85 -11.88 0.40
N GLY A 180 0.73 -11.85 1.13
CA GLY A 180 0.49 -12.58 2.36
C GLY A 180 1.48 -12.24 3.46
N ARG A 181 1.99 -13.27 4.13
CA ARG A 181 2.81 -13.15 5.36
C ARG A 181 4.14 -12.41 5.19
N TRP A 182 4.60 -12.18 3.95
CA TRP A 182 5.93 -11.66 3.65
C TRP A 182 5.99 -10.12 3.59
N SER A 183 4.86 -9.44 3.46
CA SER A 183 4.80 -7.99 3.28
C SER A 183 4.36 -7.24 4.54
N ARG A 184 4.94 -7.57 5.69
CA ARG A 184 4.62 -6.93 6.99
C ARG A 184 4.71 -5.41 6.94
N GLY A 185 5.66 -4.88 6.16
CA GLY A 185 5.82 -3.45 5.94
C GLY A 185 4.60 -2.81 5.27
N LEU A 186 3.93 -3.50 4.34
CA LEU A 186 2.73 -2.99 3.68
C LEU A 186 1.55 -2.91 4.64
N LEU A 187 1.32 -3.95 5.46
CA LEU A 187 0.25 -3.92 6.47
C LEU A 187 0.50 -2.80 7.49
N PHE A 188 1.73 -2.70 8.01
CA PHE A 188 2.11 -1.65 8.93
C PHE A 188 1.83 -0.26 8.33
N LEU A 189 2.28 -0.02 7.09
CA LEU A 189 2.13 1.27 6.44
C LEU A 189 0.66 1.57 6.11
N ALA A 190 -0.12 0.57 5.69
CA ALA A 190 -1.55 0.71 5.48
C ALA A 190 -2.29 1.10 6.77
N VAL A 191 -2.06 0.37 7.88
CA VAL A 191 -2.72 0.67 9.16
C VAL A 191 -2.26 2.02 9.72
N LEU A 192 -0.97 2.38 9.55
CA LEU A 192 -0.45 3.66 9.98
C LEU A 192 -1.10 4.83 9.21
N ILE A 193 -1.18 4.74 7.88
CA ILE A 193 -1.86 5.78 7.08
C ILE A 193 -3.35 5.82 7.43
N ALA A 194 -4.02 4.67 7.53
CA ALA A 194 -5.43 4.62 7.92
C ALA A 194 -5.70 5.31 9.27
N ALA A 195 -4.88 5.01 10.28
CA ALA A 195 -5.03 5.57 11.63
C ALA A 195 -4.71 7.06 11.67
N THR A 196 -3.64 7.50 10.99
CA THR A 196 -3.24 8.92 10.96
C THR A 196 -4.25 9.77 10.18
N VAL A 197 -4.70 9.31 9.01
CA VAL A 197 -5.71 10.00 8.19
C VAL A 197 -7.07 9.98 8.88
N GLY A 198 -7.46 8.85 9.49
CA GLY A 198 -8.69 8.75 10.27
C GLY A 198 -8.70 9.70 11.47
N LEU A 199 -7.57 9.84 12.16
CA LEU A 199 -7.43 10.79 13.27
C LEU A 199 -7.49 12.24 12.78
N ALA A 200 -6.80 12.57 11.68
CA ALA A 200 -6.88 13.90 11.09
C ALA A 200 -8.33 14.25 10.67
N ALA A 201 -9.03 13.31 10.04
CA ALA A 201 -10.44 13.47 9.68
C ALA A 201 -11.34 13.65 10.92
N LEU A 202 -11.08 12.92 12.00
CA LEU A 202 -11.79 13.08 13.27
C LEU A 202 -11.56 14.47 13.89
N THR A 203 -10.32 14.96 13.92
CA THR A 203 -10.00 16.30 14.46
C THR A 203 -10.67 17.42 13.67
N LEU A 204 -10.92 17.22 12.38
CA LEU A 204 -11.60 18.20 11.54
C LEU A 204 -13.13 18.18 11.70
N ARG A 205 -13.70 17.05 12.14
CA ARG A 205 -15.16 16.87 12.24
C ARG A 205 -15.71 17.02 13.65
N VAL A 206 -14.91 16.73 14.68
CA VAL A 206 -15.36 16.73 16.08
C VAL A 206 -14.93 18.04 16.75
N PRO A 207 -15.87 18.98 17.01
CA PRO A 207 -15.54 20.22 17.69
C PRO A 207 -14.98 19.95 19.10
N GLY A 208 -13.88 20.62 19.44
CA GLY A 208 -13.16 20.43 20.71
C GLY A 208 -12.02 19.40 20.67
N LEU A 209 -11.90 18.61 19.59
CA LEU A 209 -10.77 17.72 19.37
C LEU A 209 -9.70 18.38 18.49
N ASP A 210 -8.93 19.29 19.07
CA ASP A 210 -7.80 19.92 18.38
C ASP A 210 -6.60 18.95 18.28
N LEU A 211 -5.76 19.13 17.26
CA LEU A 211 -4.54 18.34 17.08
C LEU A 211 -3.59 18.46 18.29
N ALA A 212 -3.61 19.63 18.94
CA ALA A 212 -2.86 19.88 20.17
C ALA A 212 -3.34 19.04 21.37
N SER A 213 -4.62 18.65 21.44
CA SER A 213 -5.14 17.76 22.48
C SER A 213 -5.15 16.29 22.05
N ALA A 214 -5.15 16.04 20.74
CA ALA A 214 -5.15 14.71 20.14
C ALA A 214 -3.75 14.09 19.94
N TYR A 215 -2.65 14.77 20.27
CA TYR A 215 -1.30 14.21 20.11
C TYR A 215 -1.06 12.84 20.76
N PRO A 216 -1.70 12.45 21.89
CA PRO A 216 -1.54 11.09 22.43
C PRO A 216 -2.13 10.04 21.48
N LEU A 217 -3.17 10.37 20.71
CA LEU A 217 -3.74 9.49 19.69
C LEU A 217 -2.79 9.35 18.48
N LEU A 218 -2.02 10.38 18.15
CA LEU A 218 -0.94 10.28 17.15
C LEU A 218 0.16 9.30 17.58
N LEU A 219 0.42 9.17 18.89
CA LEU A 219 1.31 8.13 19.45
C LEU A 219 0.65 6.74 19.48
N ALA A 220 -0.66 6.67 19.70
CA ALA A 220 -1.40 5.41 19.65
C ALA A 220 -1.42 4.80 18.24
N ALA A 221 -1.51 5.62 17.19
CA ALA A 221 -1.56 5.18 15.80
C ALA A 221 -0.41 4.26 15.39
N PRO A 222 0.89 4.62 15.55
CA PRO A 222 1.99 3.71 15.27
C PRO A 222 2.00 2.51 16.22
N GLY A 223 1.58 2.66 17.49
CA GLY A 223 1.44 1.54 18.41
C GLY A 223 0.46 0.48 17.91
N LEU A 224 -0.73 0.90 17.46
CA LEU A 224 -1.74 0.03 16.85
C LEU A 224 -1.27 -0.56 15.52
N ALA A 225 -0.55 0.21 14.69
CA ALA A 225 0.02 -0.28 13.44
C ALA A 225 1.09 -1.37 13.68
N VAL A 226 1.99 -1.18 14.65
CA VAL A 226 2.96 -2.21 15.04
C VAL A 226 2.24 -3.41 15.65
N LEU A 227 1.24 -3.20 16.50
CA LEU A 227 0.48 -4.28 17.15
C LEU A 227 -0.20 -5.18 16.11
N THR A 228 -0.94 -4.57 15.19
CA THR A 228 -1.63 -5.28 14.10
C THR A 228 -0.64 -5.99 13.19
N ALA A 229 0.44 -5.34 12.78
CA ALA A 229 1.50 -5.97 11.99
C ALA A 229 2.19 -7.14 12.72
N ALA A 230 2.35 -7.05 14.04
CA ALA A 230 2.95 -8.11 14.86
C ALA A 230 2.01 -9.29 15.12
N LEU A 231 0.70 -9.05 15.28
CA LEU A 231 -0.31 -10.09 15.49
C LEU A 231 -0.63 -10.86 14.21
N LEU A 232 -0.76 -10.14 13.08
CA LEU A 232 -1.10 -10.75 11.80
C LEU A 232 0.14 -11.29 11.06
N GLY A 233 1.34 -10.77 11.36
CA GLY A 233 2.60 -11.23 10.80
C GLY A 233 3.08 -12.55 11.41
N ARG A 234 3.24 -13.61 10.60
CA ARG A 234 3.84 -14.90 11.02
C ARG A 234 5.27 -15.06 10.50
N PRO A 235 6.25 -15.52 11.32
CA PRO A 235 6.16 -15.72 12.78
C PRO A 235 6.02 -14.40 13.56
N ALA A 236 5.25 -14.44 14.64
CA ALA A 236 5.07 -13.32 15.56
C ALA A 236 6.42 -12.95 16.20
N ASN A 237 6.75 -11.66 16.22
CA ASN A 237 7.98 -11.17 16.84
C ASN A 237 7.63 -10.52 18.17
N THR A 238 7.96 -11.19 19.28
CA THR A 238 7.69 -10.71 20.64
C THR A 238 8.27 -9.33 20.91
N ARG A 239 9.40 -8.97 20.28
CA ARG A 239 10.01 -7.64 20.43
C ARG A 239 9.12 -6.53 19.86
N LEU A 240 8.46 -6.79 18.73
CA LEU A 240 7.50 -5.86 18.13
C LEU A 240 6.23 -5.74 18.97
N LEU A 241 5.76 -6.84 19.56
CA LEU A 241 4.62 -6.80 20.48
C LEU A 241 4.92 -5.95 21.72
N ILE A 242 6.10 -6.11 22.34
CA ILE A 242 6.52 -5.29 23.48
C ILE A 242 6.58 -3.80 23.09
N LEU A 243 7.17 -3.49 21.93
CA LEU A 243 7.23 -2.11 21.42
C LEU A 243 5.83 -1.52 21.21
N ALA A 244 4.91 -2.28 20.62
CA ALA A 244 3.54 -1.85 20.39
C ALA A 244 2.79 -1.57 21.69
N VAL A 245 2.91 -2.47 22.68
CA VAL A 245 2.30 -2.30 24.00
C VAL A 245 2.86 -1.07 24.72
N LEU A 246 4.18 -0.83 24.64
CA LEU A 246 4.80 0.36 25.22
C LEU A 246 4.29 1.66 24.57
N LEU A 247 4.13 1.70 23.24
CA LEU A 247 3.57 2.86 22.54
C LEU A 247 2.11 3.11 22.92
N ILE A 248 1.30 2.06 23.02
CA ILE A 248 -0.11 2.18 23.43
C ILE A 248 -0.21 2.62 24.90
N ALA A 249 0.63 2.10 25.78
CA ALA A 249 0.69 2.52 27.18
C ALA A 249 1.12 3.99 27.30
N ALA A 250 2.11 4.43 26.53
CA ALA A 250 2.54 5.83 26.49
C ALA A 250 1.40 6.76 26.01
N ALA A 251 0.67 6.35 24.97
CA ALA A 251 -0.52 7.06 24.52
C ALA A 251 -1.62 7.12 25.60
N ALA A 252 -1.89 6.01 26.28
CA ALA A 252 -2.88 5.96 27.36
C ALA A 252 -2.51 6.88 28.54
N VAL A 253 -1.22 6.95 28.90
CA VAL A 253 -0.73 7.91 29.90
C VAL A 253 -0.92 9.35 29.43
N GLY A 254 -0.64 9.64 28.16
CA GLY A 254 -0.90 10.97 27.57
C GLY A 254 -2.38 11.35 27.58
N ILE A 255 -3.29 10.40 27.32
CA ILE A 255 -4.74 10.62 27.41
C ILE A 255 -5.14 10.90 28.87
N ALA A 256 -4.68 10.10 29.83
CA ALA A 256 -4.96 10.31 31.25
C ALA A 256 -4.45 11.66 31.76
N PHE A 257 -3.29 12.10 31.24
CA PHE A 257 -2.73 13.41 31.50
C PHE A 257 -3.63 14.53 30.97
N ASN A 258 -4.03 14.46 29.69
CA ASN A 258 -4.91 15.45 29.08
C ASN A 258 -6.31 15.49 29.74
N ALA A 259 -6.77 14.36 30.28
CA ALA A 259 -8.02 14.27 31.03
C ALA A 259 -7.94 14.87 32.45
N GLY A 260 -6.76 15.34 32.89
CA GLY A 260 -6.56 15.88 34.24
C GLY A 260 -6.64 14.82 35.35
N MET A 261 -6.59 13.53 35.00
CA MET A 261 -6.62 12.44 35.99
C MET A 261 -5.34 12.37 36.81
N ILE A 262 -4.24 12.92 36.29
CA ILE A 262 -2.96 12.97 36.98
C ILE A 262 -2.66 14.44 37.31
N PRO A 263 -2.77 14.85 38.58
CA PRO A 263 -2.45 16.20 39.00
C PRO A 263 -0.93 16.39 38.92
N PHE A 264 -0.46 16.90 37.78
CA PHE A 264 0.95 17.22 37.57
C PHE A 264 1.15 18.73 37.66
N ASP A 265 1.82 19.17 38.71
CA ASP A 265 2.39 20.51 38.75
C ASP A 265 3.71 20.50 37.93
N LEU A 266 3.58 20.83 36.64
CA LEU A 266 4.70 20.81 35.70
C LEU A 266 5.77 21.86 36.01
N SER A 267 5.44 22.89 36.79
CA SER A 267 6.34 24.02 37.05
C SER A 267 7.64 23.60 37.74
N GLY A 268 7.61 22.56 38.57
CA GLY A 268 8.80 22.04 39.26
C GLY A 268 9.57 20.95 38.52
N ILE A 269 8.93 20.21 37.60
CA ILE A 269 9.48 18.95 37.04
C ILE A 269 10.02 19.14 35.62
N LEU A 270 9.56 20.15 34.88
CA LEU A 270 9.98 20.43 33.49
C LEU A 270 11.51 20.42 33.26
N PRO A 271 12.37 21.04 34.12
CA PRO A 271 13.81 21.02 33.91
C PRO A 271 14.44 19.62 34.08
N TYR A 272 13.78 18.72 34.81
CA TYR A 272 14.24 17.35 35.02
C TYR A 272 13.73 16.37 33.94
N LEU A 273 12.57 16.66 33.33
CA LEU A 273 11.96 15.84 32.29
C LEU A 273 12.72 15.88 30.96
N ALA A 274 13.25 17.04 30.57
CA ALA A 274 14.01 17.21 29.32
C ALA A 274 15.26 16.31 29.22
N PRO A 275 16.16 16.25 30.22
CA PRO A 275 17.32 15.35 30.15
C PRO A 275 16.94 13.87 30.26
N VAL A 276 15.88 13.52 31.02
CA VAL A 276 15.42 12.14 31.16
C VAL A 276 14.83 11.62 29.84
N THR A 277 13.95 12.41 29.20
CA THR A 277 13.37 12.05 27.90
C THR A 277 14.43 11.98 26.80
N GLY A 278 15.37 12.93 26.78
CA GLY A 278 16.54 12.88 25.89
C GLY A 278 17.40 11.63 26.11
N GLY A 279 17.68 11.29 27.37
CA GLY A 279 18.43 10.08 27.74
C GLY A 279 17.73 8.79 27.30
N VAL A 280 16.42 8.68 27.51
CA VAL A 280 15.63 7.52 27.07
C VAL A 280 15.65 7.38 25.55
N LEU A 281 15.50 8.48 24.81
CA LEU A 281 15.58 8.47 23.34
C LEU A 281 16.96 8.02 22.85
N VAL A 282 18.05 8.51 23.46
CA VAL A 282 19.43 8.11 23.13
C VAL A 282 19.66 6.63 23.41
N VAL A 283 19.18 6.13 24.55
CA VAL A 283 19.29 4.71 24.91
C VAL A 283 18.52 3.84 23.93
N LEU A 284 17.27 4.18 23.60
CA LEU A 284 16.47 3.45 22.60
C LEU A 284 17.15 3.46 21.23
N TRP A 285 17.72 4.60 20.82
CA TRP A 285 18.45 4.72 19.56
C TRP A 285 19.71 3.84 19.54
N LEU A 286 20.51 3.86 20.60
CA LEU A 286 21.69 3.00 20.75
C LEU A 286 21.32 1.52 20.76
N LEU A 287 20.25 1.14 21.46
CA LEU A 287 19.77 -0.24 21.51
C LEU A 287 19.37 -0.73 20.11
N GLY A 288 18.69 0.12 19.34
CA GLY A 288 18.36 -0.10 17.95
C GLY A 288 19.63 -0.29 17.09
N ALA A 289 20.61 0.60 17.24
CA ALA A 289 21.86 0.56 16.49
C ALA A 289 22.71 -0.70 16.79
N VAL A 290 22.80 -1.11 18.07
CA VAL A 290 23.55 -2.31 18.48
C VAL A 290 22.86 -3.59 18.01
N SER A 291 21.52 -3.63 18.04
CA SER A 291 20.77 -4.81 17.56
C SER A 291 20.99 -5.11 16.08
N ARG A 292 21.19 -4.07 15.24
CA ARG A 292 21.49 -4.21 13.81
C ARG A 292 22.89 -4.75 13.52
N ARG A 293 23.83 -4.67 14.47
CA ARG A 293 25.20 -5.16 14.28
C ARG A 293 25.36 -6.67 14.55
N ARG A 294 24.34 -7.31 15.12
CA ARG A 294 24.38 -8.74 15.51
C ARG A 294 23.51 -9.64 14.62
N ALA A 295 22.79 -9.06 13.67
CA ALA A 295 22.03 -9.77 12.64
C ALA A 295 22.80 -9.72 11.33
#